data_AF-A0A6B8KGN4-F1
#
_entry.id   AF-A0A6B8KGN4-F1
#
_cell.length_a   1.000
_cell.length_b   1.000
_cell.length_c   1.000
_cell.angle_alpha   90.00
_cell.angle_beta   90.00
_cell.angle_gamma   90.00
#
_symmetry.space_group_name_H-M   'P 1'
#
loop_
_entity.id
_entity.type
_entity.pdbx_description
1 polymer ?
#
loop_
_entity_poly.entity_id
_entity_poly.type
_entity_poly.pdbx_seq_one_letter_code
_entity_poly.pdbx_strand_id
1 'polypeptide(L)'
;MSKNFVRFGAFAAALLAGGPVLAQQAQTPAPAAGAAQQQQGQQPQGPVKADLVPVQPDWTKVCGSDPQTKKEVCYTTRDFGIQADQPILALAVYDPKGADQRIVRLLLPPGLLLKPGFRFAVDKNPQEAGAFEICFPNGCFAEAKVKPAVVDGMKKGDKLTVIVKNQVNNEVTFLLPLSGFGKSFDGPAVDPKVLEEQQKKLQDELQKKAEEERKKLESKNGSSAAPAPAAAKPAGK
;
A
#
# COMPACT_ATOMS: atom_id res chain seq x y z
N MET A 1 -15.20 -49.13 13.00
CA MET A 1 -14.43 -49.95 12.03
C MET A 1 -13.03 -49.36 11.95
N SER A 2 -12.09 -49.89 12.75
CA SER A 2 -10.96 -50.76 12.32
C SER A 2 -10.05 -50.08 11.28
N LYS A 3 -8.72 -50.07 11.35
CA LYS A 3 -7.63 -50.59 12.21
C LYS A 3 -6.37 -49.91 11.62
N ASN A 4 -5.28 -49.62 12.34
CA ASN A 4 -4.16 -50.55 12.39
C ASN A 4 -3.10 -50.09 13.40
N PHE A 5 -2.68 -51.08 14.18
CA PHE A 5 -1.52 -51.17 15.05
C PHE A 5 -0.22 -51.34 14.25
N VAL A 6 0.89 -50.76 14.73
CA VAL A 6 2.19 -51.45 14.78
C VAL A 6 2.92 -51.05 16.07
N ARG A 7 3.15 -52.03 16.95
CA ARG A 7 4.14 -52.03 18.04
C ARG A 7 5.42 -52.66 17.51
N PHE A 8 6.59 -52.27 18.03
CA PHE A 8 7.85 -53.05 18.24
C PHE A 8 8.97 -52.00 18.41
N GLY A 9 9.86 -52.01 19.40
CA GLY A 9 10.12 -52.91 20.52
C GLY A 9 11.14 -52.22 21.45
N ALA A 10 11.14 -52.61 22.73
CA ALA A 10 12.17 -52.25 23.68
C ALA A 10 13.37 -53.19 23.53
N PHE A 11 14.59 -52.66 23.47
CA PHE A 11 15.81 -53.39 23.77
C PHE A 11 16.58 -52.63 24.83
N ALA A 12 16.62 -53.19 26.03
CA ALA A 12 17.58 -52.86 27.07
C ALA A 12 18.71 -53.91 27.01
N ALA A 13 19.97 -53.45 27.02
CA ALA A 13 21.12 -54.25 27.39
C ALA A 13 22.20 -53.32 27.96
N ALA A 14 22.53 -53.55 29.23
CA ALA A 14 23.61 -52.92 29.98
C ALA A 14 24.97 -53.57 29.67
N LEU A 15 26.09 -52.88 29.95
CA LEU A 15 27.22 -53.40 30.74
C LEU A 15 28.35 -52.35 30.91
N LEU A 16 29.10 -52.52 32.00
CA LEU A 16 29.93 -51.57 32.75
C LEU A 16 31.43 -51.63 32.38
N ALA A 17 32.12 -50.50 32.46
CA ALA A 17 33.53 -50.32 32.85
C ALA A 17 33.71 -48.80 33.10
N GLY A 18 34.10 -48.28 34.27
CA GLY A 18 35.26 -48.59 35.10
C GLY A 18 36.15 -47.33 35.14
N GLY A 19 36.26 -46.66 36.29
CA GLY A 19 37.21 -45.54 36.48
C GLY A 19 36.85 -44.58 37.63
N PRO A 20 37.72 -44.40 38.66
CA PRO A 20 37.50 -43.48 39.77
C PRO A 20 38.14 -42.10 39.50
N VAL A 21 37.68 -41.07 40.22
CA VAL A 21 38.49 -40.12 41.01
C VAL A 21 37.66 -38.85 41.27
N LEU A 22 37.52 -38.56 42.56
CA LEU A 22 37.01 -37.33 43.13
C LEU A 22 37.93 -36.14 42.77
N ALA A 23 37.36 -35.08 42.20
CA ALA A 23 37.90 -33.72 42.32
C ALA A 23 36.73 -32.73 42.24
N GLN A 24 36.27 -32.32 43.43
CA GLN A 24 35.34 -31.22 43.64
C GLN A 24 36.08 -29.91 43.33
N GLN A 25 35.79 -29.28 42.20
CA GLN A 25 35.99 -27.84 42.03
C GLN A 25 34.63 -27.16 42.18
N ALA A 26 34.46 -26.48 43.30
CA ALA A 26 33.36 -25.56 43.53
C ALA A 26 33.48 -24.39 42.54
N GLN A 27 32.64 -24.39 41.51
CA GLN A 27 32.35 -23.20 40.73
C GLN A 27 31.15 -22.50 41.38
N THR A 28 31.42 -21.30 41.86
CA THR A 28 30.43 -20.30 42.29
C THR A 28 29.37 -20.10 41.21
N PRO A 29 28.07 -20.05 41.57
CA PRO A 29 27.02 -19.67 40.62
C PRO A 29 27.12 -18.16 40.37
N ALA A 30 27.52 -17.77 39.16
CA ALA A 30 27.34 -16.41 38.67
C ALA A 30 25.83 -16.18 38.43
N PRO A 31 25.26 -15.05 38.89
CA PRO A 31 23.84 -14.77 38.71
C PRO A 31 23.52 -14.52 37.23
N ALA A 32 22.38 -15.08 36.83
CA ALA A 32 21.72 -14.85 35.55
C ALA A 32 21.35 -13.38 35.35
N ALA A 33 21.41 -12.91 34.10
CA ALA A 33 20.29 -12.26 33.42
C ALA A 33 20.74 -11.78 32.04
N GLY A 34 20.15 -12.37 31.01
CA GLY A 34 20.15 -11.77 29.69
C GLY A 34 19.27 -10.52 29.67
N ALA A 35 19.66 -9.57 28.85
CA ALA A 35 18.75 -8.73 28.08
C ALA A 35 19.57 -8.11 26.94
N ALA A 36 19.53 -8.75 25.77
CA ALA A 36 19.76 -8.01 24.54
C ALA A 36 18.66 -6.94 24.50
N GLN A 37 19.03 -5.68 24.74
CA GLN A 37 18.14 -4.55 24.55
C GLN A 37 17.82 -4.47 23.05
N GLN A 38 16.74 -5.13 22.64
CA GLN A 38 16.04 -4.75 21.43
C GLN A 38 15.57 -3.32 21.66
N GLN A 39 16.14 -2.38 20.90
CA GLN A 39 15.58 -1.05 20.74
C GLN A 39 14.19 -1.20 20.11
N GLN A 40 13.17 -1.35 20.95
CA GLN A 40 11.82 -1.00 20.59
C GLN A 40 11.82 0.51 20.36
N GLY A 41 11.72 0.93 19.10
CA GLY A 41 11.53 2.33 18.76
C GLY A 41 10.37 2.89 19.57
N GLN A 42 10.64 3.90 20.40
CA GLN A 42 9.61 4.59 21.16
C GLN A 42 8.60 5.20 20.17
N GLN A 43 7.38 4.66 20.14
CA GLN A 43 6.28 5.34 19.45
C GLN A 43 6.03 6.68 20.16
N PRO A 44 5.86 7.79 19.42
CA PRO A 44 5.59 9.10 20.00
C PRO A 44 4.41 9.05 20.97
N GLN A 45 4.65 9.44 22.22
CA GLN A 45 3.63 9.56 23.25
C GLN A 45 2.96 10.93 23.12
N GLY A 46 1.96 11.04 22.24
CA GLY A 46 1.14 12.24 22.09
C GLY A 46 0.30 12.24 20.81
N PRO A 47 -0.62 13.20 20.65
CA PRO A 47 -1.34 13.41 19.39
C PRO A 47 -0.35 13.62 18.23
N VAL A 48 -0.58 12.92 17.13
CA VAL A 48 0.22 13.00 15.92
C VAL A 48 -0.54 13.80 14.88
N LYS A 49 0.15 14.68 14.16
CA LYS A 49 -0.40 15.44 13.05
C LYS A 49 0.48 15.28 11.82
N ALA A 50 -0.16 15.00 10.69
CA ALA A 50 0.49 14.81 9.40
C ALA A 50 -0.16 15.74 8.37
N ASP A 51 0.61 16.69 7.86
CA ASP A 51 0.26 17.44 6.66
C ASP A 51 0.59 16.58 5.44
N LEU A 52 -0.42 16.29 4.62
CA LEU A 52 -0.26 15.44 3.44
C LEU A 52 -0.20 16.27 2.18
N VAL A 53 0.54 15.75 1.21
CA VAL A 53 0.59 16.25 -0.16
C VAL A 53 -0.09 15.26 -1.09
N PRO A 54 -0.66 15.74 -2.21
CA PRO A 54 -1.21 14.83 -3.20
C PRO A 54 -0.12 14.03 -3.92
N VAL A 55 -0.41 12.76 -4.19
CA VAL A 55 0.47 11.87 -4.96
C VAL A 55 0.30 12.10 -6.46
N GLN A 56 -0.95 12.26 -6.91
CA GLN A 56 -1.27 12.62 -8.30
C GLN A 56 -1.54 14.12 -8.45
N PRO A 57 -1.24 14.75 -9.61
CA PRO A 57 -1.42 16.18 -9.82
C PRO A 57 -2.89 16.61 -9.80
N ASP A 58 -3.79 15.74 -10.25
CA ASP A 58 -5.22 16.01 -10.37
C ASP A 58 -6.05 14.97 -9.62
N TRP A 59 -7.29 15.35 -9.33
CA TRP A 59 -8.32 14.43 -8.89
C TRP A 59 -8.90 13.67 -10.08
N THR A 60 -9.20 12.39 -9.88
CA THR A 60 -9.72 11.51 -10.92
C THR A 60 -11.18 11.18 -10.64
N LYS A 61 -12.07 11.45 -11.59
CA LYS A 61 -13.48 11.01 -11.54
C LYS A 61 -13.69 9.80 -12.43
N VAL A 62 -14.31 8.76 -11.89
CA VAL A 62 -14.66 7.53 -12.61
C VAL A 62 -16.13 7.24 -12.39
N CYS A 63 -16.86 6.90 -13.43
CA CYS A 63 -18.27 6.51 -13.35
C CYS A 63 -18.48 5.10 -13.90
N GLY A 64 -19.41 4.37 -13.30
CA GLY A 64 -19.80 3.04 -13.73
C GLY A 64 -21.21 2.68 -13.29
N SER A 65 -21.70 1.53 -13.74
CA SER A 65 -22.99 0.99 -13.29
C SER A 65 -22.78 0.11 -12.06
N ASP A 66 -23.52 0.38 -10.99
CA ASP A 66 -23.52 -0.46 -9.80
C ASP A 66 -24.11 -1.85 -10.14
N PRO A 67 -23.41 -2.97 -9.85
CA PRO A 67 -23.84 -4.29 -10.27
C PRO A 67 -25.19 -4.73 -9.70
N GLN A 68 -25.54 -4.26 -8.50
CA GLN A 68 -26.74 -4.67 -7.76
C GLN A 68 -27.96 -3.84 -8.15
N THR A 69 -27.80 -2.52 -8.19
CA THR A 69 -28.89 -1.56 -8.40
C THR A 69 -29.03 -1.11 -9.85
N LYS A 70 -28.02 -1.40 -10.70
CA LYS A 70 -27.89 -0.92 -12.09
C LYS A 70 -27.88 0.60 -12.24
N LYS A 71 -27.85 1.35 -11.12
CA LYS A 71 -27.75 2.80 -11.12
C LYS A 71 -26.32 3.22 -11.43
N GLU A 72 -26.18 4.35 -12.08
CA GLU A 72 -24.88 4.99 -12.29
C GLU A 72 -24.33 5.47 -10.93
N VAL A 73 -23.07 5.14 -10.66
CA VAL A 73 -22.33 5.63 -9.50
C VAL A 73 -21.02 6.19 -10.01
N CYS A 74 -20.77 7.45 -9.67
CA CYS A 74 -19.49 8.08 -9.90
C CYS A 74 -18.71 8.13 -8.59
N TYR A 75 -17.38 8.07 -8.65
CA TYR A 75 -16.53 8.45 -7.54
C TYR A 75 -15.41 9.35 -8.01
N THR A 76 -15.04 10.31 -7.17
CA THR A 76 -13.90 11.20 -7.40
C THR A 76 -12.86 10.93 -6.33
N THR A 77 -11.65 10.54 -6.75
CA THR A 77 -10.60 10.02 -5.85
C THR A 77 -9.25 10.70 -6.05
N ARG A 78 -8.43 10.69 -4.99
CA ARG A 78 -7.02 11.08 -5.01
C ARG A 78 -6.27 10.45 -3.85
N ASP A 79 -5.00 10.14 -4.06
CA ASP A 79 -4.12 9.60 -3.04
C ASP A 79 -3.24 10.69 -2.42
N PHE A 80 -2.91 10.50 -1.15
CA PHE A 80 -2.18 11.44 -0.33
C PHE A 80 -1.07 10.74 0.45
N GLY A 81 0.06 11.42 0.55
CA GLY A 81 1.25 10.94 1.25
C GLY A 81 1.93 12.06 2.01
N ILE A 82 2.94 11.74 2.83
CA ILE A 82 3.85 12.75 3.38
C ILE A 82 4.74 13.31 2.27
N GLN A 83 5.04 12.47 1.29
CA GLN A 83 5.77 12.78 0.06
C GLN A 83 4.93 12.30 -1.13
N ALA A 84 5.07 12.94 -2.27
CA ALA A 84 4.23 12.68 -3.45
C ALA A 84 4.48 11.29 -4.08
N ASP A 85 5.57 10.62 -3.76
CA ASP A 85 5.93 9.29 -4.25
C ASP A 85 5.51 8.14 -3.30
N GLN A 86 4.99 8.46 -2.12
CA GLN A 86 4.63 7.48 -1.09
C GLN A 86 3.19 7.69 -0.58
N PRO A 87 2.17 7.07 -1.22
CA PRO A 87 0.79 7.13 -0.75
C PRO A 87 0.66 6.47 0.63
N ILE A 88 0.00 7.16 1.54
CA ILE A 88 -0.33 6.66 2.89
C ILE A 88 -1.83 6.47 3.04
N LEU A 89 -2.63 7.30 2.37
CA LEU A 89 -4.08 7.17 2.40
C LEU A 89 -4.72 7.67 1.10
N ALA A 90 -5.90 7.13 0.78
CA ALA A 90 -6.70 7.58 -0.35
C ALA A 90 -8.03 8.15 0.13
N LEU A 91 -8.53 9.17 -0.56
CA LEU A 91 -9.85 9.75 -0.35
C LEU A 91 -10.66 9.64 -1.64
N ALA A 92 -11.82 9.02 -1.55
CA ALA A 92 -12.81 8.94 -2.62
C ALA A 92 -14.17 9.46 -2.13
N VAL A 93 -14.86 10.23 -2.97
CA VAL A 93 -16.25 10.65 -2.73
C VAL A 93 -17.13 10.00 -3.76
N TYR A 94 -18.04 9.13 -3.32
CA TYR A 94 -19.02 8.46 -4.17
C TYR A 94 -20.31 9.27 -4.26
N ASP A 95 -20.80 9.41 -5.49
CA ASP A 95 -22.06 10.03 -5.88
C ASP A 95 -22.92 9.02 -6.64
N PRO A 96 -23.74 8.22 -5.93
CA PRO A 96 -24.76 7.41 -6.56
C PRO A 96 -25.87 8.29 -7.11
N LYS A 97 -26.17 8.13 -8.41
CA LYS A 97 -27.16 8.94 -9.11
C LYS A 97 -28.54 8.82 -8.45
N GLY A 98 -29.10 9.97 -8.08
CA GLY A 98 -30.43 10.07 -7.46
C GLY A 98 -30.50 9.57 -6.02
N ALA A 99 -29.37 9.38 -5.33
CA ALA A 99 -29.35 9.16 -3.89
C ALA A 99 -29.38 10.49 -3.11
N ASP A 100 -30.00 10.47 -1.93
CA ASP A 100 -30.06 11.63 -1.02
C ASP A 100 -28.80 11.78 -0.15
N GLN A 101 -27.91 10.79 -0.21
CA GLN A 101 -26.64 10.77 0.50
C GLN A 101 -25.49 10.54 -0.47
N ARG A 102 -24.31 10.99 -0.05
CA ARG A 102 -23.01 10.72 -0.67
C ARG A 102 -22.19 9.90 0.30
N ILE A 103 -21.15 9.23 -0.19
CA ILE A 103 -20.26 8.44 0.67
C ILE A 103 -18.87 9.02 0.55
N VAL A 104 -18.33 9.46 1.69
CA VAL A 104 -16.90 9.76 1.81
C VAL A 104 -16.23 8.47 2.24
N ARG A 105 -15.35 7.94 1.38
CA ARG A 105 -14.60 6.71 1.60
C ARG A 105 -13.11 7.03 1.71
N LEU A 106 -12.49 6.51 2.75
CA LEU A 106 -11.07 6.57 2.98
C LEU A 106 -10.46 5.17 2.86
N LEU A 107 -9.27 5.07 2.29
CA LEU A 107 -8.37 3.95 2.52
C LEU A 107 -7.29 4.44 3.49
N LEU A 108 -7.38 4.01 4.74
CA LEU A 108 -6.48 4.41 5.82
C LEU A 108 -5.39 3.37 6.06
N PRO A 109 -4.21 3.77 6.57
CA PRO A 109 -3.14 2.85 6.87
C PRO A 109 -3.54 1.85 7.97
N PRO A 110 -2.95 0.65 7.98
CA PRO A 110 -3.14 -0.32 9.06
C PRO A 110 -2.58 0.21 10.39
N GLY A 111 -2.92 -0.46 11.50
CA GLY A 111 -2.43 -0.10 12.84
C GLY A 111 -3.23 1.02 13.54
N LEU A 112 -4.39 1.38 13.00
CA LEU A 112 -5.37 2.27 13.61
C LEU A 112 -6.43 1.47 14.39
N LEU A 113 -7.02 2.09 15.41
CA LEU A 113 -8.13 1.51 16.15
C LEU A 113 -9.43 1.57 15.34
N LEU A 114 -10.10 0.42 15.23
CA LEU A 114 -11.37 0.30 14.49
C LEU A 114 -12.55 1.01 15.17
N LYS A 115 -12.52 1.07 16.51
CA LYS A 115 -13.50 1.80 17.32
C LYS A 115 -12.80 2.97 18.00
N PRO A 116 -13.43 4.17 18.04
CA PRO A 116 -14.82 4.46 17.67
C PRO A 116 -15.07 4.63 16.16
N GLY A 117 -14.02 4.61 15.33
CA GLY A 117 -14.09 4.91 13.89
C GLY A 117 -13.18 6.09 13.57
N PHE A 118 -13.61 6.91 12.61
CA PHE A 118 -12.92 8.15 12.26
C PHE A 118 -13.87 9.33 12.32
N ARG A 119 -13.31 10.53 12.43
CA ARG A 119 -14.02 11.79 12.22
C ARG A 119 -13.35 12.55 11.11
N PHE A 120 -14.09 13.43 10.45
CA PHE A 120 -13.49 14.39 9.55
C PHE A 120 -14.24 15.71 9.53
N ALA A 121 -13.58 16.77 9.06
CA ALA A 121 -14.21 18.07 8.81
C ALA A 121 -13.61 18.72 7.59
N VAL A 122 -14.41 19.53 6.89
CA VAL A 122 -13.94 20.44 5.84
C VAL A 122 -13.65 21.79 6.49
N ASP A 123 -12.40 22.23 6.44
CA ASP A 123 -11.92 23.46 7.06
C ASP A 123 -12.38 23.61 8.53
N LYS A 124 -13.26 24.59 8.81
CA LYS A 124 -13.81 24.86 10.15
C LYS A 124 -15.27 24.43 10.31
N ASN A 125 -15.80 23.66 9.36
CA ASN A 125 -17.16 23.16 9.41
C ASN A 125 -17.32 22.09 10.51
N PRO A 126 -18.57 21.79 10.93
CA PRO A 126 -18.83 20.70 11.86
C PRO A 126 -18.20 19.38 11.42
N GLN A 127 -17.84 18.55 12.41
CA GLN A 127 -17.27 17.24 12.14
C GLN A 127 -18.35 16.23 11.77
N GLU A 128 -18.03 15.43 10.77
CA GLU A 128 -18.76 14.22 10.41
C GLU A 128 -18.05 13.00 11.00
N ALA A 129 -18.81 11.94 11.25
CA ALA A 129 -18.29 10.69 11.80
C ALA A 129 -18.49 9.55 10.79
N GLY A 130 -17.55 8.63 10.77
CA GLY A 130 -17.62 7.41 9.96
C GLY A 130 -17.03 6.21 10.68
N ALA A 131 -17.20 5.04 10.08
CA ALA A 131 -16.79 3.77 10.62
C ALA A 131 -15.83 3.04 9.68
N PHE A 132 -15.03 2.13 10.23
CA PHE A 132 -14.28 1.16 9.43
C PHE A 132 -15.21 0.05 8.94
N GLU A 133 -15.10 -0.29 7.67
CA GLU A 133 -15.93 -1.32 7.02
C GLU A 133 -15.16 -2.65 6.90
N ILE A 134 -13.95 -2.60 6.35
CA ILE A 134 -13.11 -3.79 6.13
C ILE A 134 -11.63 -3.43 6.08
N CYS A 135 -10.78 -4.33 6.57
CA CYS A 135 -9.32 -4.19 6.53
C CYS A 135 -8.67 -5.28 5.69
N PHE A 136 -7.71 -4.87 4.87
CA PHE A 136 -6.78 -5.71 4.13
C PHE A 136 -5.34 -5.43 4.63
N PRO A 137 -4.35 -6.29 4.29
CA PRO A 137 -2.97 -6.05 4.69
C PRO A 137 -2.40 -4.69 4.25
N ASN A 138 -2.89 -4.16 3.12
CA ASN A 138 -2.46 -2.88 2.56
C ASN A 138 -3.25 -1.66 3.07
N GLY A 139 -4.29 -1.85 3.88
CA GLY A 139 -5.07 -0.73 4.44
C GLY A 139 -6.49 -1.09 4.81
N CYS A 140 -7.16 -0.17 5.49
CA CYS A 140 -8.53 -0.32 5.95
C CYS A 140 -9.45 0.67 5.23
N PHE A 141 -10.53 0.16 4.65
CA PHE A 141 -11.60 1.01 4.14
C PHE A 141 -12.47 1.51 5.29
N ALA A 142 -12.72 2.81 5.28
CA ALA A 142 -13.61 3.47 6.23
C ALA A 142 -14.54 4.41 5.48
N GLU A 143 -15.80 4.46 5.89
CA GLU A 143 -16.85 5.19 5.18
C GLU A 143 -17.69 6.07 6.11
N ALA A 144 -18.16 7.17 5.56
CA ALA A 144 -19.16 8.03 6.16
C ALA A 144 -20.23 8.38 5.12
N LYS A 145 -21.50 8.16 5.49
CA LYS A 145 -22.64 8.62 4.69
C LYS A 145 -22.91 10.07 5.07
N VAL A 146 -22.79 10.97 4.10
CA VAL A 146 -22.94 12.41 4.30
C VAL A 146 -24.03 13.01 3.42
N LYS A 147 -24.54 14.17 3.85
CA LYS A 147 -25.45 14.97 3.04
C LYS A 147 -24.69 15.63 1.88
N PRO A 148 -25.36 15.95 0.75
CA PRO A 148 -24.75 16.67 -0.37
C PRO A 148 -24.06 17.97 0.05
N ALA A 149 -24.60 18.68 1.05
CA ALA A 149 -24.02 19.91 1.58
C ALA A 149 -22.57 19.75 2.11
N VAL A 150 -22.20 18.57 2.63
CA VAL A 150 -20.82 18.30 3.06
C VAL A 150 -19.89 18.25 1.85
N VAL A 151 -20.33 17.58 0.77
CA VAL A 151 -19.58 17.51 -0.49
C VAL A 151 -19.51 18.88 -1.14
N ASP A 152 -20.56 19.69 -1.11
CA ASP A 152 -20.53 21.09 -1.55
C ASP A 152 -19.50 21.93 -0.76
N GLY A 153 -19.37 21.64 0.54
CA GLY A 153 -18.29 22.16 1.36
C GLY A 153 -16.92 21.72 0.83
N MET A 154 -16.72 20.43 0.57
CA MET A 154 -15.46 19.91 0.02
C MET A 154 -15.09 20.55 -1.33
N LYS A 155 -16.07 20.83 -2.19
CA LYS A 155 -15.86 21.46 -3.50
C LYS A 155 -15.28 22.87 -3.41
N LYS A 156 -15.55 23.58 -2.32
CA LYS A 156 -15.16 24.98 -2.08
C LYS A 156 -14.07 25.12 -1.01
N GLY A 157 -13.84 24.08 -0.23
CA GLY A 157 -12.96 24.10 0.92
C GLY A 157 -11.49 23.91 0.54
N ASP A 158 -10.61 24.30 1.45
CA ASP A 158 -9.17 24.24 1.24
C ASP A 158 -8.60 22.90 1.71
N LYS A 159 -9.08 22.39 2.86
CA LYS A 159 -8.55 21.18 3.49
C LYS A 159 -9.64 20.29 4.09
N LEU A 160 -9.44 18.98 3.97
CA LEU A 160 -10.13 17.97 4.76
C LEU A 160 -9.23 17.54 5.92
N THR A 161 -9.73 17.64 7.14
CA THR A 161 -9.06 17.11 8.33
C THR A 161 -9.66 15.76 8.67
N VAL A 162 -8.86 14.69 8.73
CA VAL A 162 -9.27 13.34 9.12
C VAL A 162 -8.63 12.99 10.46
N ILE A 163 -9.42 12.52 11.42
CA ILE A 163 -8.96 12.22 12.79
C ILE A 163 -9.32 10.78 13.12
N VAL A 164 -8.30 10.02 13.54
CA VAL A 164 -8.38 8.61 13.95
C VAL A 164 -7.61 8.40 15.25
N LYS A 165 -7.61 7.17 15.79
CA LYS A 165 -6.79 6.81 16.95
C LYS A 165 -5.81 5.68 16.61
N ASN A 166 -4.61 5.74 17.17
CA ASN A 166 -3.65 4.64 17.10
C ASN A 166 -3.83 3.66 18.28
N GLN A 167 -3.01 2.60 18.30
CA GLN A 167 -3.08 1.50 19.29
C GLN A 167 -2.94 1.94 20.76
N VAL A 168 -2.34 3.10 21.02
CA VAL A 168 -2.17 3.66 22.37
C VAL A 168 -3.19 4.77 22.67
N ASN A 169 -4.29 4.84 21.92
CA ASN A 169 -5.39 5.81 22.03
C ASN A 169 -5.02 7.27 21.72
N ASN A 170 -3.84 7.55 21.16
CA ASN A 170 -3.49 8.90 20.72
C ASN A 170 -4.24 9.24 19.43
N GLU A 171 -4.70 10.49 19.33
CA GLU A 171 -5.28 10.99 18.09
C GLU A 171 -4.19 11.13 17.01
N VAL A 172 -4.51 10.68 15.81
CA VAL A 172 -3.71 10.92 14.60
C VAL A 172 -4.56 11.73 13.66
N THR A 173 -4.05 12.91 13.28
CA THR A 173 -4.74 13.86 12.42
C THR A 173 -4.03 13.97 11.07
N PHE A 174 -4.74 13.67 9.99
CA PHE A 174 -4.28 13.86 8.63
C PHE A 174 -4.94 15.10 8.02
N LEU A 175 -4.14 15.96 7.40
CA LEU A 175 -4.64 17.14 6.67
C LEU A 175 -4.45 16.92 5.17
N LEU A 176 -5.57 16.87 4.44
CA LEU A 176 -5.59 16.66 3.00
C LEU A 176 -5.99 17.95 2.29
N PRO A 177 -5.19 18.48 1.35
CA PRO A 177 -5.62 19.60 0.52
C PRO A 177 -6.73 19.16 -0.45
N LEU A 178 -7.76 19.99 -0.58
CA LEU A 178 -8.92 19.76 -1.45
C LEU A 178 -8.84 20.51 -2.79
N SER A 179 -7.74 21.22 -3.06
CA SER A 179 -7.54 21.95 -4.32
C SER A 179 -7.81 21.05 -5.53
N GLY A 180 -8.64 21.56 -6.45
CA GLY A 180 -9.06 20.87 -7.67
C GLY A 180 -10.20 19.85 -7.49
N PHE A 181 -10.63 19.53 -6.25
CA PHE A 181 -11.67 18.52 -6.02
C PHE A 181 -12.98 18.89 -6.72
N GLY A 182 -13.47 20.12 -6.51
CA GLY A 182 -14.73 20.56 -7.11
C GLY A 182 -14.74 20.51 -8.64
N LYS A 183 -13.61 20.88 -9.27
CA LYS A 183 -13.43 20.82 -10.72
C LYS A 183 -13.57 19.38 -11.24
N SER A 184 -12.91 18.41 -10.60
CA SER A 184 -13.00 17.01 -11.04
C SER A 184 -14.31 16.34 -10.64
N PHE A 185 -14.90 16.71 -9.50
CA PHE A 185 -16.18 16.17 -9.03
C PHE A 185 -17.34 16.58 -9.95
N ASP A 186 -17.40 17.85 -10.35
CA ASP A 186 -18.42 18.35 -11.28
C ASP A 186 -18.07 18.09 -12.76
N GLY A 187 -16.78 17.88 -13.04
CA GLY A 187 -16.26 17.66 -14.39
C GLY A 187 -16.64 16.32 -15.00
N PRO A 188 -16.21 16.09 -16.26
CA PRO A 188 -16.38 14.80 -16.92
C PRO A 188 -15.57 13.73 -16.19
N ALA A 189 -16.09 12.50 -16.18
CA ALA A 189 -15.31 11.34 -15.78
C ALA A 189 -14.19 11.07 -16.80
N VAL A 190 -13.13 10.40 -16.36
CA VAL A 190 -12.15 9.81 -17.27
C VAL A 190 -12.88 8.81 -18.16
N ASP A 191 -12.80 9.03 -19.47
CA ASP A 191 -13.38 8.12 -20.45
C ASP A 191 -12.46 6.89 -20.62
N PRO A 192 -12.94 5.67 -20.30
CA PRO A 192 -12.15 4.46 -20.48
C PRO A 192 -11.61 4.29 -21.91
N LYS A 193 -12.39 4.68 -22.92
CA LYS A 193 -11.99 4.55 -24.33
C LYS A 193 -10.85 5.50 -24.68
N VAL A 194 -10.92 6.74 -24.20
CA VAL A 194 -9.83 7.71 -24.41
C VAL A 194 -8.55 7.24 -23.73
N LEU A 195 -8.66 6.65 -22.54
CA LEU A 195 -7.51 6.09 -21.84
C LEU A 195 -6.90 4.90 -22.60
N GLU A 196 -7.72 3.99 -23.11
CA GLU A 196 -7.28 2.85 -23.94
C GLU A 196 -6.56 3.33 -25.22
N GLU A 197 -7.11 4.32 -25.92
CA GLU A 197 -6.49 4.91 -27.11
C GLU A 197 -5.15 5.59 -26.78
N GLN A 198 -5.08 6.33 -25.68
CA GLN A 198 -3.84 6.96 -25.22
C GLN A 198 -2.77 5.91 -24.84
N GLN A 199 -3.16 4.85 -24.15
CA GLN A 199 -2.26 3.75 -23.79
C GLN A 199 -1.73 3.03 -25.01
N LYS A 200 -2.58 2.78 -26.02
CA LYS A 200 -2.15 2.18 -27.29
C LYS A 200 -1.18 3.08 -28.03
N LYS A 201 -1.50 4.37 -28.17
CA LYS A 201 -0.63 5.34 -28.83
C LYS A 201 0.74 5.44 -28.15
N LEU A 202 0.76 5.43 -26.81
CA LEU A 202 2.00 5.46 -26.05
C LEU A 202 2.84 4.19 -26.30
N GLN A 203 2.22 3.01 -26.36
CA GLN A 203 2.91 1.75 -26.68
C GLN A 203 3.51 1.78 -28.09
N ASP A 204 2.74 2.25 -29.08
CA ASP A 204 3.19 2.37 -30.47
C ASP A 204 4.38 3.36 -30.59
N GLU A 205 4.32 4.50 -29.90
CA GLU A 205 5.40 5.50 -29.87
C GLU A 205 6.67 4.95 -29.20
N LEU A 206 6.54 4.22 -28.10
CA LEU A 206 7.66 3.58 -27.42
C LEU A 206 8.31 2.48 -28.28
N GLN A 207 7.51 1.66 -28.97
CA GLN A 207 8.01 0.63 -29.87
C GLN A 207 8.77 1.26 -31.05
N LYS A 208 8.19 2.29 -31.68
CA LYS A 208 8.85 3.01 -32.77
C LYS A 208 10.19 3.60 -32.33
N LYS A 209 10.24 4.24 -31.16
CA LYS A 209 11.47 4.82 -30.62
C LYS A 209 12.53 3.76 -30.32
N ALA A 210 12.13 2.60 -29.79
CA ALA A 210 13.02 1.47 -29.57
C ALA A 210 13.62 0.91 -30.87
N GLU A 211 12.85 0.83 -31.95
CA GLU A 211 13.34 0.41 -33.27
C GLU A 211 14.29 1.44 -33.90
N GLU A 212 13.99 2.73 -33.77
CA GLU A 212 14.85 3.82 -34.24
C GLU A 212 16.21 3.82 -33.49
N GLU A 213 16.19 3.63 -32.18
CA GLU A 213 17.41 3.50 -31.39
C GLU A 213 18.21 2.23 -31.76
N ARG A 214 17.55 1.10 -32.01
CA ARG A 214 18.23 -0.13 -32.46
C ARG A 214 18.96 0.09 -33.78
N LYS A 215 18.29 0.67 -34.78
CA LYS A 215 18.92 0.99 -36.08
C LYS A 215 20.07 1.98 -35.92
N LYS A 216 19.94 2.97 -35.03
CA LYS A 216 21.02 3.92 -34.72
C LYS A 216 22.23 3.23 -34.10
N LEU A 217 22.03 2.24 -33.22
CA LEU A 217 23.12 1.46 -32.62
C LEU A 217 23.77 0.52 -33.65
N GLU A 218 22.99 -0.13 -34.52
CA GLU A 218 23.51 -0.96 -35.62
C GLU A 218 24.37 -0.14 -36.59
N SER A 219 23.94 1.08 -36.94
CA SER A 219 24.73 1.98 -37.80
C SER A 219 26.02 2.50 -37.14
N LYS A 220 26.07 2.57 -35.81
CA LYS A 220 27.26 2.99 -35.05
C LYS A 220 28.23 1.84 -34.77
N ASN A 221 27.75 0.63 -34.54
CA ASN A 221 28.59 -0.56 -34.32
C ASN A 221 29.09 -1.21 -35.63
N GLY A 222 28.61 -0.75 -36.80
CA GLY A 222 29.06 -1.20 -38.11
C GLY A 222 30.48 -0.79 -38.53
N SER A 223 31.27 -0.13 -37.66
CA SER A 223 32.66 0.27 -37.95
C SER A 223 33.72 -0.38 -37.04
N SER A 224 33.41 -1.52 -36.41
CA SER A 224 34.43 -2.33 -35.73
C SER A 224 34.15 -3.83 -35.84
N ALA A 225 34.21 -4.36 -37.07
CA ALA A 225 34.43 -5.78 -37.30
C ALA A 225 35.69 -5.94 -38.17
N ALA A 226 36.85 -5.99 -37.51
CA ALA A 226 38.06 -6.50 -38.15
C ALA A 226 37.87 -8.00 -38.41
N PRO A 227 38.25 -8.53 -39.58
CA PRO A 227 38.04 -9.94 -39.90
C PRO A 227 38.93 -10.84 -39.02
N ALA A 228 38.34 -11.90 -38.48
CA ALA A 228 39.05 -12.95 -37.76
C ALA A 228 40.10 -13.64 -38.66
N PRO A 229 41.29 -14.00 -38.14
CA PRO A 229 42.32 -14.63 -38.94
C PRO A 229 41.94 -16.07 -39.29
N ALA A 230 42.18 -16.45 -40.55
CA ALA A 230 41.93 -17.77 -41.10
C ALA A 230 42.74 -18.85 -40.35
N ALA A 231 42.05 -19.91 -39.91
CA ALA A 231 42.67 -21.12 -39.37
C ALA A 231 43.50 -21.83 -40.45
N ALA A 232 44.79 -22.01 -40.18
CA ALA A 232 45.70 -22.78 -41.02
C ALA A 232 45.39 -24.28 -40.94
N LYS A 233 45.40 -24.95 -42.11
CA LYS A 233 45.24 -26.41 -42.25
C LYS A 233 46.40 -27.17 -41.59
N PRO A 234 46.17 -28.37 -41.03
CA PRO A 234 47.25 -29.25 -40.61
C PRO A 234 47.85 -29.98 -41.83
N ALA A 235 49.16 -29.88 -42.01
CA ALA A 235 49.93 -30.70 -42.94
C ALA A 235 50.60 -31.82 -42.16
N GLY A 236 50.38 -33.07 -42.58
CA GLY A 236 51.09 -34.23 -42.08
C GLY A 236 52.48 -34.36 -42.68
N LYS A 237 53.44 -34.76 -41.84
CA LYS A 237 54.42 -35.83 -42.06
C LYS A 237 55.07 -36.19 -40.73
#